data_AF-A5DE75-F1
#
_entry.id   AF-A5DE75-F1
#
_cell.length_a   1.000
_cell.length_b   1.000
_cell.length_c   1.000
_cell.angle_alpha   90.00
_cell.angle_beta   90.00
_cell.angle_gamma   90.00
#
_symmetry.space_group_name_H-M   'P 1'
#
loop_
_entity.id
_entity.type
_entity.pdbx_description
1 polymer ?
#
loop_
_entity_poly.entity_id
_entity_poly.type
_entity_poly.pdbx_seq_one_letter_code
_entity_poly.pdbx_strand_id
1 'polypeptide(L)'
;MNIRDPFYLFRSVFAMEKGTLLELGLLPVMTSAFLWQLAAGLRLVKVNLSLRSERELFQTGQKLTSFILGIVYTAGLIASGYFAPALRNQTGFEDSFPVTTYVFIFLQVFVMSAVMTLLVEVFDKGYGFGSGILCFIALQAASDLVKNIIGLEVVKLANSNKFESVGALMNLIRSFSFKTLGKNIYNSFNREHLPNLTQVYITIVTLLVVVALQNFRIELPIRSTRARGMNNVFPIRLLYTGALPLAFAYTVLTNLQVLGYIASQLLESYSPVASSVIGKWTIDYRSSNLKVSSGILYFLSPPTSILNTLVSPLKTAAFTFVVIVLSAWFANIWSSISGSSPKDISKQFKEQGISIAGKRDISITKELSRVIPVASVSGATVLGLIAVAGEVLGGAGKGVGTIIGVSAAFGVLEEFMMEYQQAGGNSQFSGAFGQ
;
A
#
# COMPACT_ATOMS: atom_id res chain seq x y z
N MET A 1 23.38 6.15 -6.69
CA MET A 1 23.90 4.99 -5.93
C MET A 1 23.32 3.73 -6.55
N ASN A 2 24.15 2.80 -7.02
CA ASN A 2 23.67 1.52 -7.57
C ASN A 2 23.43 0.54 -6.42
N ILE A 3 22.35 0.74 -5.67
CA ILE A 3 21.82 -0.26 -4.75
C ILE A 3 21.02 -1.27 -5.58
N ARG A 4 21.28 -2.56 -5.35
CA ARG A 4 20.51 -3.64 -5.98
C ARG A 4 19.29 -3.91 -5.12
N ASP A 5 18.12 -3.51 -5.62
CA ASP A 5 16.90 -3.47 -4.82
C ASP A 5 16.11 -4.79 -4.91
N PRO A 6 15.89 -5.52 -3.79
CA PRO A 6 15.05 -6.71 -3.77
C PRO A 6 13.55 -6.39 -3.56
N PHE A 7 13.20 -5.16 -3.17
CA PHE A 7 11.84 -4.79 -2.76
C PHE A 7 11.12 -3.90 -3.76
N TYR A 8 11.65 -3.73 -4.98
CA TYR A 8 11.15 -2.77 -5.97
C TYR A 8 9.64 -2.90 -6.25
N LEU A 9 9.08 -4.11 -6.12
CA LEU A 9 7.65 -4.43 -6.33
C LEU A 9 6.74 -3.94 -5.21
N PHE A 10 7.27 -3.74 -4.00
CA PHE A 10 6.48 -3.35 -2.83
C PHE A 10 6.65 -1.87 -2.47
N ARG A 11 7.63 -1.19 -3.08
CA ARG A 11 7.97 0.20 -2.76
C ARG A 11 6.83 1.20 -2.92
N SER A 12 6.10 1.10 -4.02
CA SER A 12 4.99 2.01 -4.33
C SER A 12 3.84 1.90 -3.33
N VAL A 13 3.66 0.75 -2.67
CA VAL A 13 2.59 0.53 -1.69
C VAL A 13 2.86 1.26 -0.36
N PHE A 14 4.13 1.33 0.06
CA PHE A 14 4.52 1.87 1.37
C PHE A 14 5.28 3.18 1.30
N ALA A 15 5.29 3.86 0.16
CA ALA A 15 6.07 5.10 -0.05
C ALA A 15 7.56 4.93 0.29
N MET A 16 8.12 3.78 -0.10
CA MET A 16 9.55 3.51 0.09
C MET A 16 10.32 3.98 -1.13
N GLU A 17 11.35 4.79 -0.94
CA GLU A 17 12.19 5.30 -2.04
C GLU A 17 13.63 4.82 -1.88
N LYS A 18 14.16 4.15 -2.91
CA LYS A 18 15.46 3.49 -2.85
C LYS A 18 16.61 4.50 -2.77
N GLY A 19 17.56 4.25 -1.87
CA GLY A 19 18.74 5.09 -1.68
C GLY A 19 18.42 6.48 -1.14
N THR A 20 17.28 6.66 -0.48
CA THR A 20 16.87 7.92 0.13
C THR A 20 16.72 7.75 1.64
N LEU A 21 16.49 8.85 2.37
CA LEU A 21 16.14 8.78 3.79
C LEU A 21 14.82 8.03 4.04
N LEU A 22 13.94 7.94 3.03
CA LEU A 22 12.68 7.22 3.06
C LEU A 22 12.81 5.75 2.61
N GLU A 23 13.94 5.10 2.91
CA GLU A 23 14.18 3.71 2.52
C GLU A 23 13.10 2.75 3.07
N LEU A 24 12.67 2.95 4.32
CA LEU A 24 11.61 2.18 4.98
C LEU A 24 10.20 2.74 4.75
N GLY A 25 10.07 3.98 4.27
CA GLY A 25 8.79 4.66 4.05
C GLY A 25 7.84 4.55 5.25
N LEU A 26 6.60 4.13 4.96
CA LEU A 26 5.53 3.90 5.94
C LEU A 26 5.48 2.45 6.46
N LEU A 27 6.36 1.56 6.00
CA LEU A 27 6.29 0.13 6.34
C LEU A 27 6.28 -0.14 7.86
N PRO A 28 7.14 0.49 8.69
CA PRO A 28 7.14 0.24 10.14
C PRO A 28 5.85 0.72 10.83
N VAL A 29 5.35 1.90 10.43
CA VAL A 29 4.13 2.50 10.98
C VAL A 29 2.91 1.67 10.62
N MET A 30 2.80 1.29 9.35
CA MET A 30 1.72 0.44 8.83
C MET A 30 1.69 -0.93 9.50
N THR A 31 2.87 -1.55 9.65
CA THR A 31 2.98 -2.86 10.29
C THR A 31 2.59 -2.79 11.76
N SER A 32 3.04 -1.75 12.47
CA SER A 32 2.66 -1.55 13.86
C SER A 32 1.16 -1.30 14.02
N ALA A 33 0.59 -0.39 13.24
CA ALA A 33 -0.85 -0.08 13.28
C ALA A 33 -1.67 -1.34 13.03
N PHE A 34 -1.30 -2.12 12.01
CA PHE A 34 -1.93 -3.38 11.66
C PHE A 34 -1.84 -4.42 12.79
N LEU A 35 -0.66 -4.64 13.39
CA LEU A 35 -0.47 -5.61 14.47
C LEU A 35 -1.36 -5.30 15.67
N TRP A 36 -1.41 -4.04 16.10
CA TRP A 36 -2.23 -3.61 17.22
C TRP A 36 -3.73 -3.67 16.91
N GLN A 37 -4.13 -3.29 15.69
CA GLN A 37 -5.53 -3.39 15.26
C GLN A 37 -5.98 -4.85 15.16
N LEU A 38 -5.13 -5.76 14.67
CA LEU A 38 -5.40 -7.18 14.63
C LEU A 38 -5.47 -7.77 16.06
N ALA A 39 -4.57 -7.37 16.96
CA ALA A 39 -4.55 -7.83 18.35
C ALA A 39 -5.79 -7.38 19.13
N ALA A 40 -6.22 -6.13 18.95
CA ALA A 40 -7.49 -5.63 19.50
C ALA A 40 -8.68 -6.36 18.87
N GLY A 41 -8.60 -6.62 17.57
CA GLY A 41 -9.67 -7.24 16.81
C GLY A 41 -9.92 -8.71 17.16
N LEU A 42 -8.87 -9.50 17.28
CA LEU A 42 -8.92 -10.88 17.76
C LEU A 42 -9.21 -10.97 19.27
N ARG A 43 -9.42 -9.83 19.94
CA ARG A 43 -9.63 -9.70 21.39
C ARG A 43 -8.51 -10.32 22.23
N LEU A 44 -7.30 -10.41 21.66
CA LEU A 44 -6.09 -10.80 22.39
C LEU A 44 -5.73 -9.72 23.41
N VAL A 45 -5.92 -8.45 23.02
CA VAL A 45 -5.82 -7.29 23.91
C VAL A 45 -7.21 -6.69 24.03
N LYS A 46 -7.78 -6.74 25.25
CA LYS A 46 -9.06 -6.09 25.54
C LYS A 46 -8.80 -4.61 25.77
N VAL A 47 -9.10 -3.80 24.76
CA VAL A 47 -8.99 -2.33 24.81
C VAL A 47 -10.37 -1.74 24.58
N ASN A 48 -10.79 -0.87 25.47
CA ASN A 48 -11.96 -0.03 25.34
C ASN A 48 -11.55 1.35 24.80
N LEU A 49 -11.71 1.52 23.49
CA LEU A 49 -11.40 2.77 22.79
C LEU A 49 -12.32 3.93 23.19
N SER A 50 -13.39 3.70 23.98
CA SER A 50 -14.21 4.78 24.55
C SER A 50 -13.51 5.49 25.70
N LEU A 51 -12.61 4.80 26.42
CA LEU A 51 -11.88 5.39 27.54
C LEU A 51 -10.64 6.11 27.04
N ARG A 52 -10.47 7.37 27.46
CA ARG A 52 -9.36 8.22 27.01
C ARG A 52 -7.99 7.63 27.35
N SER A 53 -7.79 7.14 28.57
CA SER A 53 -6.52 6.57 29.02
C SER A 53 -6.10 5.34 28.21
N GLU A 54 -7.06 4.46 27.88
CA GLU A 54 -6.79 3.26 27.08
C GLU A 54 -6.52 3.59 25.61
N ARG A 55 -7.18 4.61 25.06
CA ARG A 55 -6.89 5.11 23.72
C ARG A 55 -5.48 5.69 23.63
N GLU A 56 -5.09 6.51 24.61
CA GLU A 56 -3.75 7.09 24.68
C GLU A 56 -2.67 6.00 24.82
N LEU A 57 -2.91 4.97 25.64
CA LEU A 57 -2.00 3.83 25.80
C LEU A 57 -1.89 3.01 24.50
N PHE A 58 -3.00 2.76 23.81
CA PHE A 58 -3.03 2.05 22.54
C PHE A 58 -2.23 2.77 21.45
N GLN A 59 -2.42 4.09 21.32
CA GLN A 59 -1.66 4.92 20.38
C GLN A 59 -0.16 4.97 20.75
N THR A 60 0.16 5.07 22.03
CA THR A 60 1.55 5.04 22.50
C THR A 60 2.23 3.70 22.22
N GLY A 61 1.50 2.58 22.41
CA GLY A 61 1.96 1.23 22.07
C GLY A 61 2.22 1.05 20.58
N GLN A 62 1.34 1.55 19.72
CA GLN A 62 1.54 1.57 18.27
C GLN A 62 2.80 2.35 17.87
N LYS A 63 3.00 3.55 18.42
CA LYS A 63 4.20 4.35 18.17
C LYS A 63 5.48 3.63 18.62
N LEU A 64 5.51 3.11 19.85
CA LEU A 64 6.68 2.42 20.39
C LEU A 64 7.04 1.20 19.53
N THR A 65 6.03 0.43 19.13
CA THR A 65 6.22 -0.73 18.26
C THR A 65 6.73 -0.32 16.87
N SER A 66 6.26 0.82 16.32
CA SER A 66 6.78 1.36 15.06
C SER A 66 8.27 1.70 15.15
N PHE A 67 8.72 2.33 16.24
CA PHE A 67 10.14 2.62 16.46
C PHE A 67 10.99 1.35 16.59
N ILE A 68 10.51 0.35 17.34
CA ILE A 68 11.20 -0.93 17.46
C ILE A 68 11.30 -1.62 16.10
N LEU A 69 10.23 -1.64 15.31
CA LEU A 69 10.25 -2.19 13.96
C LEU A 69 11.21 -1.42 13.04
N GLY A 70 11.25 -0.09 13.13
CA GLY A 70 12.21 0.74 12.40
C GLY A 70 13.66 0.37 12.71
N ILE A 71 13.98 0.13 13.99
CA ILE A 71 15.30 -0.35 14.42
C ILE A 71 15.59 -1.73 13.82
N VAL A 72 14.66 -2.68 13.97
CA VAL A 72 14.83 -4.07 13.53
C VAL A 72 15.02 -4.14 12.01
N TYR A 73 14.20 -3.45 11.21
CA TYR A 73 14.36 -3.45 9.77
C TYR A 73 15.66 -2.78 9.34
N THR A 74 16.01 -1.62 9.91
CA THR A 74 17.25 -0.91 9.52
C THR A 74 18.48 -1.74 9.88
N ALA A 75 18.54 -2.29 11.10
CA ALA A 75 19.63 -3.16 11.53
C ALA A 75 19.72 -4.43 10.67
N GLY A 76 18.57 -5.05 10.37
CA GLY A 76 18.50 -6.23 9.51
C GLY A 76 18.96 -5.95 8.08
N LEU A 77 18.58 -4.83 7.48
CA LEU A 77 19.03 -4.44 6.14
C LEU A 77 20.55 -4.20 6.10
N ILE A 78 21.12 -3.57 7.11
CA ILE A 78 22.57 -3.39 7.24
C ILE A 78 23.26 -4.73 7.41
N ALA A 79 22.77 -5.61 8.29
CA ALA A 79 23.33 -6.92 8.53
C ALA A 79 23.24 -7.84 7.30
N SER A 80 22.20 -7.69 6.49
CA SER A 80 22.06 -8.36 5.18
C SER A 80 22.97 -7.79 4.08
N GLY A 81 23.81 -6.79 4.37
CA GLY A 81 24.70 -6.21 3.37
C GLY A 81 23.99 -5.47 2.23
N TYR A 82 22.73 -5.07 2.41
CA TYR A 82 21.94 -4.38 1.38
C TYR A 82 22.62 -3.11 0.85
N PHE A 83 23.26 -2.34 1.74
CA PHE A 83 23.97 -1.11 1.38
C PHE A 83 25.40 -1.36 0.87
N ALA A 84 25.97 -2.56 1.03
CA ALA A 84 27.36 -2.85 0.71
C ALA A 84 27.70 -2.63 -0.78
N PRO A 85 26.88 -3.03 -1.77
CA PRO A 85 27.16 -2.78 -3.18
C PRO A 85 27.21 -1.29 -3.54
N ALA A 86 26.40 -0.45 -2.87
CA ALA A 86 26.39 0.98 -3.12
C ALA A 86 27.61 1.69 -2.52
N LEU A 87 28.05 1.24 -1.34
CA LEU A 87 29.25 1.73 -0.70
C LEU A 87 30.51 1.32 -1.49
N ARG A 88 30.58 0.08 -2.01
CA ARG A 88 31.69 -0.42 -2.85
C ARG A 88 31.92 0.46 -4.09
N ASN A 89 30.85 0.88 -4.75
CA ASN A 89 30.92 1.68 -5.98
C ASN A 89 31.39 3.13 -5.73
N GLN A 90 31.29 3.66 -4.51
CA GLN A 90 31.67 5.04 -4.20
C GLN A 90 33.07 5.16 -3.62
N THR A 91 33.52 4.19 -2.83
CA THR A 91 34.79 4.29 -2.12
C THR A 91 35.94 3.55 -2.80
N GLY A 92 35.67 2.60 -3.71
CA GLY A 92 36.71 1.84 -4.40
C GLY A 92 37.52 0.89 -3.49
N PHE A 93 37.19 0.81 -2.20
CA PHE A 93 37.78 -0.10 -1.24
C PHE A 93 36.94 -1.39 -1.17
N GLU A 94 37.56 -2.54 -1.46
CA GLU A 94 36.83 -3.81 -1.63
C GLU A 94 36.50 -4.52 -0.30
N ASP A 95 37.29 -4.32 0.76
CA ASP A 95 37.29 -5.30 1.87
C ASP A 95 36.95 -4.80 3.28
N SER A 96 36.85 -3.49 3.57
CA SER A 96 36.47 -3.03 4.91
C SER A 96 35.85 -1.64 4.93
N PHE A 97 34.54 -1.58 5.12
CA PHE A 97 33.85 -0.34 5.40
C PHE A 97 34.04 0.03 6.89
N PRO A 98 34.37 1.29 7.21
CA PRO A 98 34.38 1.74 8.59
C PRO A 98 33.02 1.48 9.23
N VAL A 99 33.01 0.81 10.39
CA VAL A 99 31.79 0.57 11.19
C VAL A 99 31.00 1.87 11.41
N THR A 100 31.73 2.98 11.52
CA THR A 100 31.19 4.34 11.62
C THR A 100 30.22 4.71 10.49
N THR A 101 30.48 4.31 9.24
CA THR A 101 29.59 4.61 8.10
C THR A 101 28.26 3.87 8.23
N TYR A 102 28.29 2.61 8.65
CA TYR A 102 27.06 1.84 8.88
C TYR A 102 26.24 2.41 10.04
N VAL A 103 26.89 2.88 11.10
CA VAL A 103 26.22 3.55 12.22
C VAL A 103 25.55 4.85 11.76
N PHE A 104 26.19 5.64 10.90
CA PHE A 104 25.57 6.85 10.35
C PHE A 104 24.36 6.55 9.47
N ILE A 105 24.45 5.55 8.58
CA ILE A 105 23.32 5.12 7.74
C ILE A 105 22.16 4.63 8.62
N PHE A 106 22.48 3.81 9.64
CA PHE A 106 21.50 3.35 10.61
C PHE A 106 20.76 4.51 11.27
N LEU A 107 21.51 5.49 11.79
CA LEU A 107 20.95 6.65 12.47
C LEU A 107 20.08 7.49 11.52
N GLN A 108 20.54 7.74 10.29
CA GLN A 108 19.79 8.50 9.29
C GLN A 108 18.44 7.86 8.94
N VAL A 109 18.44 6.56 8.62
CA VAL A 109 17.21 5.82 8.25
C VAL A 109 16.28 5.67 9.46
N PHE A 110 16.81 5.38 10.64
CA PHE A 110 16.02 5.27 11.86
C PHE A 110 15.37 6.60 12.24
N VAL A 111 16.13 7.70 12.26
CA VAL A 111 15.60 9.03 12.58
C VAL A 111 14.52 9.43 11.57
N MET A 112 14.73 9.18 10.28
CA MET A 112 13.69 9.47 9.28
C MET A 112 12.43 8.62 9.47
N SER A 113 12.58 7.32 9.77
CA SER A 113 11.44 6.45 10.10
C SER A 113 10.70 6.93 11.36
N ALA A 114 11.42 7.46 12.35
CA ALA A 114 10.82 8.02 13.55
C ALA A 114 10.06 9.31 13.24
N VAL A 115 10.63 10.19 12.42
CA VAL A 115 9.96 11.42 11.93
C VAL A 115 8.68 11.08 11.17
N MET A 116 8.69 10.09 10.28
CA MET A 116 7.50 9.65 9.56
C MET A 116 6.40 9.12 10.50
N THR A 117 6.77 8.36 11.53
CA THR A 117 5.82 7.89 12.55
C THR A 117 5.16 9.07 13.28
N LEU A 118 5.95 10.09 13.65
CA LEU A 118 5.44 11.28 14.33
C LEU A 118 4.57 12.13 13.41
N LEU A 119 4.91 12.24 12.12
CA LEU A 119 4.10 12.96 11.13
C LEU A 119 2.73 12.32 10.95
N VAL A 120 2.66 10.98 10.91
CA VAL A 120 1.39 10.26 10.90
C VAL A 120 0.56 10.56 12.16
N GLU A 121 1.20 10.55 13.34
CA GLU A 121 0.51 10.84 14.61
C GLU A 121 -0.03 12.28 14.68
N VAL A 122 0.67 13.25 14.08
CA VAL A 122 0.19 14.64 14.00
C VAL A 122 -1.12 14.72 13.22
N PHE A 123 -1.23 14.00 12.09
CA PHE A 123 -2.46 13.91 11.31
C PHE A 123 -3.57 13.22 12.12
N ASP A 124 -3.28 12.07 12.72
CA ASP A 124 -4.26 11.30 13.49
C ASP A 124 -4.75 12.05 14.77
N LYS A 125 -4.01 13.05 15.26
CA LYS A 125 -4.42 13.94 16.36
C LYS A 125 -5.36 15.06 15.93
N GLY A 126 -5.70 15.17 14.65
CA GLY A 126 -6.64 16.16 14.12
C GLY A 126 -6.00 17.45 13.61
N TYR A 127 -4.67 17.48 13.45
CA TYR A 127 -4.02 18.56 12.69
C TYR A 127 -4.10 18.35 11.16
N GLY A 128 -4.54 17.16 10.73
CA GLY A 128 -4.83 16.84 9.34
C GLY A 128 -6.25 16.32 9.17
N PHE A 129 -6.69 16.26 7.91
CA PHE A 129 -7.97 15.64 7.56
C PHE A 129 -7.78 14.13 7.40
N GLY A 130 -8.56 13.37 8.16
CA GLY A 130 -8.53 11.91 8.17
C GLY A 130 -7.21 11.30 8.66
N SER A 131 -7.04 10.00 8.40
CA SER A 131 -5.86 9.27 8.89
C SER A 131 -4.59 9.64 8.13
N GLY A 132 -3.52 9.93 8.87
CA GLY A 132 -2.21 10.29 8.30
C GLY A 132 -1.64 9.25 7.36
N ILE A 133 -1.82 7.97 7.71
CA ILE A 133 -1.41 6.83 6.89
C ILE A 133 -2.04 6.90 5.48
N LEU A 134 -3.36 7.08 5.42
CA LEU A 134 -4.10 7.10 4.16
C LEU A 134 -3.68 8.28 3.28
N CYS A 135 -3.48 9.44 3.90
CA CYS A 135 -3.00 10.65 3.24
C CYS A 135 -1.62 10.45 2.60
N PHE A 136 -0.65 9.86 3.32
CA PHE A 136 0.69 9.63 2.75
C PHE A 136 0.71 8.56 1.66
N ILE A 137 -0.11 7.50 1.77
CA ILE A 137 -0.25 6.50 0.71
C ILE A 137 -0.87 7.13 -0.55
N ALA A 138 -1.89 7.97 -0.39
CA ALA A 138 -2.49 8.71 -1.51
C ALA A 138 -1.49 9.67 -2.16
N LEU A 139 -0.72 10.42 -1.35
CA LEU A 139 0.31 11.34 -1.83
C LEU A 139 1.40 10.61 -2.62
N GLN A 140 1.86 9.45 -2.13
CA GLN A 140 2.82 8.63 -2.84
C GLN A 140 2.26 8.14 -4.18
N ALA A 141 1.05 7.59 -4.18
CA ALA A 141 0.43 7.08 -5.40
C ALA A 141 0.30 8.17 -6.48
N ALA A 142 -0.08 9.39 -6.08
CA ALA A 142 -0.13 10.54 -6.97
C ALA A 142 1.27 10.93 -7.48
N SER A 143 2.26 10.99 -6.59
CA SER A 143 3.65 11.32 -6.93
C SER A 143 4.26 10.31 -7.89
N ASP A 144 4.06 9.01 -7.64
CA ASP A 144 4.50 7.92 -8.50
C ASP A 144 3.84 7.99 -9.88
N LEU A 145 2.53 8.25 -9.94
CA LEU A 145 1.82 8.40 -11.21
C LEU A 145 2.43 9.53 -12.05
N VAL A 146 2.62 10.71 -11.46
CA VAL A 146 3.21 11.87 -12.16
C VAL A 146 4.66 11.59 -12.56
N LYS A 147 5.46 10.99 -11.68
CA LYS A 147 6.87 10.62 -11.95
C LYS A 147 6.96 9.62 -13.11
N ASN A 148 6.08 8.63 -13.16
CA ASN A 148 6.06 7.62 -14.23
C ASN A 148 5.59 8.20 -15.58
N ILE A 149 4.69 9.19 -15.60
CA ILE A 149 4.22 9.82 -16.83
C ILE A 149 5.21 10.86 -17.34
N ILE A 150 5.49 11.89 -16.54
CA ILE A 150 6.18 13.11 -16.98
C ILE A 150 7.67 13.08 -16.67
N GLY A 151 8.09 12.37 -15.61
CA GLY A 151 9.45 12.35 -15.04
C GLY A 151 10.56 12.89 -15.96
N LEU A 152 10.98 14.13 -15.70
CA LEU A 152 11.93 14.86 -16.54
C LEU A 152 13.38 14.40 -16.34
N GLU A 153 13.62 13.65 -15.26
CA GLU A 153 14.92 13.09 -14.92
C GLU A 153 15.46 12.21 -16.04
N VAL A 154 16.76 12.36 -16.27
CA VAL A 154 17.47 11.68 -17.35
C VAL A 154 18.49 10.74 -16.73
N VAL A 155 18.35 9.46 -17.00
CA VAL A 155 19.23 8.43 -16.48
C VAL A 155 20.05 7.85 -17.64
N LYS A 156 21.35 7.72 -17.41
CA LYS A 156 22.24 7.01 -18.34
C LYS A 156 22.00 5.52 -18.20
N LEU A 157 21.73 4.84 -19.32
CA LEU A 157 21.53 3.40 -19.29
C LEU A 157 22.86 2.67 -18.99
N ALA A 158 22.82 1.67 -18.11
CA ALA A 158 23.98 0.82 -17.87
C ALA A 158 24.39 0.14 -19.19
N ASN A 159 25.68 0.17 -19.53
CA ASN A 159 26.25 -0.41 -20.75
C ASN A 159 25.86 0.27 -22.09
N SER A 160 25.26 1.47 -22.06
CA SER A 160 25.05 2.29 -23.25
C SER A 160 25.41 3.76 -23.00
N ASN A 161 25.86 4.47 -24.04
CA ASN A 161 26.02 5.94 -23.99
C ASN A 161 24.69 6.68 -24.22
N LYS A 162 23.56 5.97 -24.18
CA LYS A 162 22.23 6.56 -24.32
C LYS A 162 21.69 7.05 -22.99
N PHE A 163 21.06 8.21 -23.06
CA PHE A 163 20.33 8.85 -21.99
C PHE A 163 18.85 8.64 -22.24
N GLU A 164 18.15 8.09 -21.25
CA GLU A 164 16.71 7.89 -21.34
C GLU A 164 16.01 8.66 -20.23
N SER A 165 14.81 9.17 -20.53
CA SER A 165 13.97 9.79 -19.50
C SER A 165 13.29 8.73 -18.64
N VAL A 166 13.15 9.04 -17.35
CA VAL A 166 12.40 8.23 -16.38
C VAL A 166 10.91 8.22 -16.73
N GLY A 167 10.36 9.39 -17.10
CA GLY A 167 8.98 9.52 -17.55
C GLY A 167 8.73 8.85 -18.89
N ALA A 168 7.72 8.00 -18.98
CA ALA A 168 7.37 7.26 -20.19
C ALA A 168 6.99 8.20 -21.35
N LEU A 169 6.21 9.26 -21.05
CA LEU A 169 5.78 10.23 -22.06
C LEU A 169 6.94 11.13 -22.49
N MET A 170 7.75 11.58 -21.53
CA MET A 170 8.92 12.42 -21.84
C MET A 170 9.97 11.66 -22.67
N ASN A 171 10.15 10.36 -22.41
CA ASN A 171 11.03 9.53 -23.22
C ASN A 171 10.51 9.37 -24.66
N LEU A 172 9.19 9.25 -24.86
CA LEU A 172 8.59 9.22 -26.18
C LEU A 172 8.84 10.54 -26.93
N ILE A 173 8.62 11.68 -26.26
CA ILE A 173 8.85 13.02 -26.83
C ILE A 173 10.32 13.21 -27.22
N ARG A 174 11.26 12.79 -26.36
CA ARG A 174 12.70 12.91 -26.64
C ARG A 174 13.19 11.95 -27.72
N SER A 175 12.62 10.75 -27.78
CA SER A 175 12.97 9.73 -28.77
C SER A 175 12.28 9.98 -30.12
N PHE A 176 11.43 11.01 -30.21
CA PHE A 176 10.73 11.41 -31.41
C PHE A 176 11.72 11.95 -32.45
N SER A 177 12.10 11.09 -33.38
CA SER A 177 12.93 11.45 -34.53
C SER A 177 12.35 10.82 -35.79
N PHE A 178 12.12 11.65 -36.81
CA PHE A 178 11.47 11.25 -38.07
C PHE A 178 12.17 10.10 -38.80
N LYS A 179 13.48 9.88 -38.57
CA LYS A 179 14.27 8.84 -39.26
C LYS A 179 14.08 7.42 -38.71
N THR A 180 13.57 7.26 -37.48
CA THR A 180 13.50 5.94 -36.81
C THR A 180 12.22 5.77 -35.98
N LEU A 181 11.12 6.39 -36.45
CA LEU A 181 9.83 6.45 -35.77
C LEU A 181 9.33 5.09 -35.27
N GLY A 182 9.25 4.08 -36.14
CA GLY A 182 8.67 2.79 -35.77
C GLY A 182 9.44 2.05 -34.66
N LYS A 183 10.77 2.04 -34.73
CA LYS A 183 11.62 1.35 -33.75
C LYS A 183 11.69 2.09 -32.43
N ASN A 184 11.69 3.42 -32.44
CA ASN A 184 11.72 4.24 -31.22
C ASN A 184 10.37 4.21 -30.49
N ILE A 185 9.26 4.18 -31.23
CA ILE A 185 7.92 4.00 -30.65
C ILE A 185 7.86 2.61 -30.00
N TYR A 186 8.15 1.53 -30.74
CA TYR A 186 8.13 0.18 -30.19
C TYR A 186 9.02 0.03 -28.95
N ASN A 187 10.24 0.57 -29.01
CA ASN A 187 11.15 0.56 -27.86
C ASN A 187 10.62 1.37 -26.68
N SER A 188 9.83 2.44 -26.88
CA SER A 188 9.26 3.23 -25.78
C SER A 188 8.10 2.51 -25.07
N PHE A 189 7.44 1.56 -25.75
CA PHE A 189 6.36 0.75 -25.17
C PHE A 189 6.87 -0.48 -24.41
N ASN A 190 8.04 -1.04 -24.78
CA ASN A 190 8.53 -2.34 -24.30
C ASN A 190 9.87 -2.28 -23.52
N ARG A 191 10.13 -1.23 -22.73
CA ARG A 191 11.36 -1.12 -21.90
C ARG A 191 11.20 -1.92 -20.60
N GLU A 192 12.14 -2.79 -20.27
CA GLU A 192 12.01 -3.59 -19.05
C GLU A 192 12.61 -2.91 -17.81
N HIS A 193 13.53 -1.96 -18.00
CA HIS A 193 14.32 -1.35 -16.92
C HIS A 193 13.75 -0.03 -16.37
N LEU A 194 12.86 0.63 -17.12
CA LEU A 194 12.27 1.94 -16.78
C LEU A 194 10.76 1.94 -17.07
N PRO A 195 9.98 2.89 -16.49
CA PRO A 195 8.55 2.98 -16.70
C PRO A 195 8.19 3.02 -18.20
N ASN A 196 7.26 2.15 -18.60
CA ASN A 196 6.76 2.08 -19.98
C ASN A 196 5.47 2.84 -20.19
N LEU A 197 5.22 3.22 -21.44
CA LEU A 197 3.91 3.76 -21.81
C LEU A 197 2.80 2.70 -21.64
N THR A 198 3.11 1.43 -21.89
CA THR A 198 2.21 0.30 -21.60
C THR A 198 1.84 0.23 -20.11
N GLN A 199 2.81 0.43 -19.21
CA GLN A 199 2.55 0.44 -17.77
C GLN A 199 1.68 1.61 -17.37
N VAL A 200 1.94 2.81 -17.91
CA VAL A 200 1.10 4.00 -17.68
C VAL A 200 -0.34 3.73 -18.13
N TYR A 201 -0.54 3.15 -19.31
CA TYR A 201 -1.87 2.81 -19.81
C TYR A 201 -2.58 1.80 -18.90
N ILE A 202 -1.89 0.73 -18.47
CA ILE A 202 -2.44 -0.25 -17.53
C ILE A 202 -2.84 0.46 -16.21
N THR A 203 -1.98 1.31 -15.65
CA THR A 203 -2.29 2.05 -14.42
C THR A 203 -3.52 2.93 -14.57
N ILE A 204 -3.65 3.68 -15.67
CA ILE A 204 -4.84 4.53 -15.94
C ILE A 204 -6.10 3.68 -16.08
N VAL A 205 -6.04 2.57 -16.83
CA VAL A 205 -7.19 1.67 -16.98
C VAL A 205 -7.60 1.06 -15.64
N THR A 206 -6.64 0.58 -14.84
CA THR A 206 -6.93 0.05 -13.50
C THR A 206 -7.53 1.10 -12.57
N LEU A 207 -7.08 2.36 -12.68
CA LEU A 207 -7.61 3.48 -11.91
C LEU A 207 -9.07 3.75 -12.28
N LEU A 208 -9.40 3.83 -13.56
CA LEU A 208 -10.77 4.06 -14.03
C LEU A 208 -11.72 2.94 -13.58
N VAL A 209 -11.26 1.68 -13.64
CA VAL A 209 -12.04 0.53 -13.16
C VAL A 209 -12.31 0.62 -11.66
N VAL A 210 -11.31 1.00 -10.86
CA VAL A 210 -11.46 1.15 -9.40
C VAL A 210 -12.40 2.30 -9.05
N VAL A 211 -12.30 3.44 -9.75
CA VAL A 211 -13.23 4.56 -9.59
C VAL A 211 -14.66 4.12 -9.93
N ALA A 212 -14.86 3.36 -11.01
CA ALA A 212 -16.16 2.81 -11.35
C ALA A 212 -16.69 1.89 -10.24
N LEU A 213 -15.84 1.02 -9.68
CA LEU A 213 -16.20 0.09 -8.61
C LEU A 213 -16.53 0.78 -7.27
N GLN A 214 -15.85 1.88 -6.94
CA GLN A 214 -16.10 2.67 -5.74
C GLN A 214 -17.51 3.28 -5.74
N ASN A 215 -18.09 3.52 -6.92
CA ASN A 215 -19.43 4.09 -7.07
C ASN A 215 -20.56 3.07 -6.87
N PHE A 216 -20.28 1.75 -6.91
CA PHE A 216 -21.31 0.75 -6.67
C PHE A 216 -21.72 0.74 -5.20
N ARG A 217 -23.01 0.99 -4.95
CA ARG A 217 -23.60 1.06 -3.62
C ARG A 217 -24.97 0.41 -3.59
N ILE A 218 -25.25 -0.25 -2.48
CA ILE A 218 -26.56 -0.77 -2.12
C ILE A 218 -27.22 0.24 -1.21
N GLU A 219 -28.38 0.73 -1.62
CA GLU A 219 -29.10 1.80 -0.95
C GLU A 219 -30.16 1.19 0.00
N LEU A 220 -29.99 1.42 1.31
CA LEU A 220 -30.96 0.99 2.33
C LEU A 220 -31.90 2.15 2.67
N PRO A 221 -33.22 2.01 2.47
CA PRO A 221 -34.17 3.06 2.83
C PRO A 221 -34.31 3.15 4.35
N ILE A 222 -33.99 4.33 4.90
CA ILE A 222 -34.09 4.65 6.33
C ILE A 222 -35.16 5.72 6.56
N ARG A 223 -35.83 5.62 7.71
CA ARG A 223 -36.84 6.57 8.17
C ARG A 223 -36.47 7.06 9.57
N SER A 224 -36.59 8.36 9.80
CA SER A 224 -36.50 8.89 11.15
C SER A 224 -37.76 8.54 11.95
N THR A 225 -37.59 8.03 13.17
CA THR A 225 -38.68 7.85 14.13
C THR A 225 -39.00 9.16 14.86
N ARG A 226 -38.04 10.10 14.92
CA ARG A 226 -38.21 11.42 15.55
C ARG A 226 -38.89 12.43 14.63
N ALA A 227 -38.52 12.47 13.36
CA ALA A 227 -39.09 13.37 12.36
C ALA A 227 -39.95 12.60 11.36
N ARG A 228 -41.28 12.74 11.47
CA ARG A 228 -42.23 12.10 10.54
C ARG A 228 -42.05 12.66 9.11
N GLY A 229 -42.04 11.76 8.12
CA GLY A 229 -42.00 12.11 6.69
C GLY A 229 -40.61 12.22 6.08
N MET A 230 -39.54 12.20 6.90
CA MET A 230 -38.16 12.22 6.40
C MET A 230 -37.71 10.79 6.04
N ASN A 231 -37.78 10.46 4.75
CA ASN A 231 -37.20 9.26 4.17
C ASN A 231 -35.83 9.62 3.59
N ASN A 232 -34.77 9.05 4.17
CA ASN A 232 -33.42 9.17 3.62
C ASN A 232 -32.93 7.79 3.19
N VAL A 233 -31.82 7.76 2.47
CA VAL A 233 -31.21 6.53 1.99
C VAL A 233 -29.83 6.42 2.63
N PHE A 234 -29.54 5.27 3.21
CA PHE A 234 -28.21 4.96 3.74
C PHE A 234 -27.45 4.10 2.74
N PRO A 235 -26.40 4.62 2.07
CA PRO A 235 -25.65 3.87 1.08
C PRO A 235 -24.61 2.95 1.74
N ILE A 236 -24.67 1.65 1.44
CA ILE A 236 -23.60 0.69 1.73
C ILE A 236 -22.83 0.43 0.44
N ARG A 237 -21.58 0.90 0.38
CA ARG A 237 -20.73 0.72 -0.81
C ARG A 237 -20.24 -0.73 -0.92
N LEU A 238 -19.98 -1.18 -2.15
CA LEU A 238 -19.33 -2.46 -2.40
C LEU A 238 -17.97 -2.52 -1.70
N LEU A 239 -17.18 -1.45 -1.84
CA LEU A 239 -15.89 -1.29 -1.16
C LEU A 239 -16.08 -0.76 0.26
N TYR A 240 -16.86 -1.51 1.06
CA TYR A 240 -17.32 -1.09 2.39
C TYR A 240 -16.17 -0.72 3.33
N THR A 241 -15.10 -1.52 3.34
CA THR A 241 -13.91 -1.31 4.16
C THR A 241 -12.81 -0.55 3.40
N GLY A 242 -13.12 0.00 2.23
CA GLY A 242 -12.14 0.59 1.31
C GLY A 242 -11.05 -0.40 0.89
N ALA A 243 -9.84 0.11 0.66
CA ALA A 243 -8.66 -0.70 0.32
C ALA A 243 -7.82 -1.15 1.53
N LEU A 244 -8.28 -0.91 2.77
CA LEU A 244 -7.53 -1.30 3.97
C LEU A 244 -7.22 -2.82 4.02
N PRO A 245 -8.17 -3.74 3.74
CA PRO A 245 -7.86 -5.17 3.73
C PRO A 245 -6.81 -5.57 2.69
N LEU A 246 -6.83 -4.92 1.51
CA LEU A 246 -5.83 -5.13 0.48
C LEU A 246 -4.46 -4.60 0.92
N ALA A 247 -4.42 -3.40 1.50
CA ALA A 247 -3.20 -2.83 2.07
C ALA A 247 -2.61 -3.75 3.15
N PHE A 248 -3.42 -4.30 4.05
CA PHE A 248 -2.96 -5.26 5.06
C PHE A 248 -2.43 -6.56 4.47
N ALA A 249 -3.07 -7.11 3.43
CA ALA A 249 -2.54 -8.27 2.72
C ALA A 249 -1.14 -7.98 2.14
N TYR A 250 -0.95 -6.82 1.50
CA TYR A 250 0.35 -6.41 0.99
C TYR A 250 1.36 -6.07 2.10
N THR A 251 0.92 -5.61 3.27
CA THR A 251 1.78 -5.42 4.45
C THR A 251 2.35 -6.76 4.91
N VAL A 252 1.53 -7.81 5.01
CA VAL A 252 2.00 -9.15 5.37
C VAL A 252 2.99 -9.67 4.33
N LEU A 253 2.67 -9.56 3.04
CA LEU A 253 3.57 -10.00 1.96
C LEU A 253 4.91 -9.26 1.99
N THR A 254 4.89 -7.95 2.18
CA THR A 254 6.10 -7.12 2.22
C THR A 254 6.95 -7.47 3.44
N ASN A 255 6.34 -7.65 4.60
CA ASN A 255 7.04 -8.09 5.80
C ASN A 255 7.70 -9.45 5.63
N LEU A 256 7.00 -10.43 5.04
CA LEU A 256 7.57 -11.74 4.73
C LEU A 256 8.74 -11.64 3.76
N GLN A 257 8.67 -10.75 2.76
CA GLN A 257 9.76 -10.54 1.79
C GLN A 257 10.97 -9.86 2.42
N VAL A 258 10.77 -8.80 3.23
CA VAL A 258 11.86 -8.08 3.92
C VAL A 258 12.54 -8.98 4.94
N LEU A 259 11.77 -9.62 5.83
CA LEU A 259 12.33 -10.51 6.83
C LEU A 259 12.94 -11.76 6.19
N GLY A 260 12.32 -12.29 5.14
CA GLY A 260 12.86 -13.43 4.40
C GLY A 260 14.17 -13.11 3.70
N TYR A 261 14.33 -11.91 3.13
CA TYR A 261 15.60 -11.43 2.56
C TYR A 261 16.70 -11.28 3.61
N ILE A 262 16.36 -10.68 4.77
CA ILE A 262 17.32 -10.55 5.87
C ILE A 262 17.73 -11.93 6.37
N ALA A 263 16.77 -12.82 6.62
CA ALA A 263 17.02 -14.16 7.11
C ALA A 263 17.85 -14.99 6.12
N SER A 264 17.53 -14.99 4.83
CA SER A 264 18.27 -15.76 3.84
C SER A 264 19.71 -15.31 3.70
N GLN A 265 19.98 -14.00 3.77
CA GLN A 265 21.31 -13.46 3.61
C GLN A 265 22.19 -13.72 4.84
N LEU A 266 21.59 -13.69 6.02
CA LEU A 266 22.26 -14.09 7.26
C LEU A 266 22.50 -15.60 7.31
N LEU A 267 21.54 -16.40 6.86
CA LEU A 267 21.65 -17.87 6.85
C LEU A 267 22.57 -18.39 5.75
N GLU A 268 22.84 -17.62 4.68
CA GLU A 268 23.76 -18.04 3.62
C GLU A 268 25.14 -18.44 4.17
N SER A 269 25.62 -17.71 5.19
CA SER A 269 26.87 -17.99 5.88
C SER A 269 26.85 -19.26 6.76
N TYR A 270 25.67 -19.68 7.25
CA TYR A 270 25.53 -20.80 8.19
C TYR A 270 25.01 -22.09 7.55
N SER A 271 24.00 -22.00 6.67
CA SER A 271 23.38 -23.16 6.02
C SER A 271 22.79 -22.81 4.63
N PRO A 272 23.46 -23.20 3.53
CA PRO A 272 23.01 -22.88 2.18
C PRO A 272 21.72 -23.60 1.75
N VAL A 273 21.35 -24.67 2.46
CA VAL A 273 20.09 -25.41 2.21
C VAL A 273 18.90 -24.62 2.74
N ALA A 274 18.97 -24.11 3.97
CA ALA A 274 17.87 -23.35 4.57
C ALA A 274 17.65 -22.01 3.86
N SER A 275 18.73 -21.33 3.44
CA SER A 275 18.60 -20.12 2.61
C SER A 275 17.89 -20.44 1.28
N SER A 276 18.19 -21.57 0.64
CA SER A 276 17.54 -21.97 -0.62
C SER A 276 16.04 -22.22 -0.53
N VAL A 277 15.56 -22.70 0.64
CA VAL A 277 14.14 -22.97 0.90
C VAL A 277 13.37 -21.66 1.10
N ILE A 278 13.96 -20.70 1.83
CA ILE A 278 13.38 -19.36 2.04
C ILE A 278 13.34 -18.63 0.71
N GLY A 279 14.51 -18.41 0.11
CA GLY A 279 14.64 -17.84 -1.22
C GLY A 279 16.08 -17.66 -1.65
N LYS A 280 16.32 -17.62 -2.97
CA LYS A 280 17.58 -17.12 -3.52
C LYS A 280 17.31 -15.89 -4.37
N TRP A 281 18.08 -14.83 -4.15
CA TRP A 281 18.02 -13.60 -4.92
C TRP A 281 19.08 -13.65 -6.01
N THR A 282 18.65 -13.45 -7.24
CA THR A 282 19.52 -13.40 -8.41
C THR A 282 19.46 -12.01 -9.00
N ILE A 283 20.58 -11.55 -9.54
CA ILE A 283 20.66 -10.24 -10.17
C ILE A 283 20.05 -10.37 -11.55
N ASP A 284 19.06 -9.53 -11.83
CA ASP A 284 18.55 -9.38 -13.17
C ASP A 284 19.48 -8.44 -13.96
N TYR A 285 20.18 -8.99 -14.95
CA TYR A 285 21.17 -8.27 -15.74
C TYR A 285 20.57 -7.10 -16.53
N ARG A 286 19.26 -7.09 -16.77
CA ARG A 286 18.58 -6.04 -17.54
C ARG A 286 18.19 -4.83 -16.68
N SER A 287 17.76 -5.06 -15.44
CA SER A 287 17.24 -4.02 -14.55
C SER A 287 18.18 -3.68 -13.39
N SER A 288 19.26 -4.45 -13.18
CA SER A 288 20.17 -4.36 -12.04
C SER A 288 19.51 -4.59 -10.67
N ASN A 289 18.23 -5.00 -10.65
CA ASN A 289 17.47 -5.30 -9.45
C ASN A 289 17.70 -6.75 -9.01
N LEU A 290 17.42 -7.04 -7.74
CA LEU A 290 17.43 -8.40 -7.22
C LEU A 290 16.05 -9.02 -7.41
N LYS A 291 15.99 -10.10 -8.17
CA LYS A 291 14.78 -10.90 -8.36
C LYS A 291 14.91 -12.22 -7.62
N VAL A 292 13.86 -12.59 -6.89
CA VAL A 292 13.78 -13.92 -6.25
C VAL A 292 13.69 -14.98 -7.35
N SER A 293 14.60 -15.96 -7.33
CA SER A 293 14.70 -17.02 -8.34
C SER A 293 14.20 -18.38 -7.86
N SER A 294 14.21 -18.64 -6.55
CA SER A 294 13.77 -19.91 -5.95
C SER A 294 13.21 -19.69 -4.54
N GLY A 295 12.54 -20.69 -3.98
CA GLY A 295 12.07 -20.73 -2.59
C GLY A 295 10.59 -20.37 -2.39
N ILE A 296 10.14 -20.39 -1.14
CA ILE A 296 8.75 -20.04 -0.77
C ILE A 296 8.44 -18.58 -1.16
N LEU A 297 9.42 -17.68 -1.00
CA LEU A 297 9.28 -16.27 -1.36
C LEU A 297 9.11 -16.06 -2.88
N TYR A 298 9.53 -17.02 -3.72
CA TYR A 298 9.28 -16.95 -5.16
C TYR A 298 7.79 -16.98 -5.48
N PHE A 299 7.02 -17.84 -4.81
CA PHE A 299 5.56 -17.96 -4.98
C PHE A 299 4.79 -16.76 -4.42
N LEU A 300 5.36 -16.06 -3.44
CA LEU A 300 4.79 -14.85 -2.83
C LEU A 300 5.17 -13.55 -3.56
N SER A 301 5.98 -13.64 -4.62
CA SER A 301 6.37 -12.47 -5.41
C SER A 301 5.43 -12.28 -6.61
N PRO A 302 4.99 -11.05 -6.92
CA PRO A 302 4.08 -10.81 -8.03
C PRO A 302 4.74 -11.14 -9.38
N PRO A 303 3.97 -11.64 -10.35
CA PRO A 303 4.43 -11.75 -11.74
C PRO A 303 4.55 -10.35 -12.34
N THR A 304 5.64 -10.09 -13.07
CA THR A 304 5.92 -8.74 -13.60
C THR A 304 5.52 -8.55 -15.05
N SER A 305 5.11 -9.61 -15.75
CA SER A 305 4.77 -9.57 -17.18
C SER A 305 3.90 -10.76 -17.58
N ILE A 306 3.18 -10.60 -18.68
CA ILE A 306 2.39 -11.67 -19.31
C ILE A 306 3.30 -12.85 -19.67
N LEU A 307 4.49 -12.59 -20.23
CA LEU A 307 5.47 -13.63 -20.54
C LEU A 307 5.90 -14.41 -19.30
N ASN A 308 6.18 -13.73 -18.19
CA ASN A 308 6.54 -14.39 -16.92
C ASN A 308 5.38 -15.24 -16.37
N THR A 309 4.14 -14.80 -16.60
CA THR A 309 2.93 -15.57 -16.24
C THR A 309 2.79 -16.83 -17.07
N LEU A 310 3.08 -16.76 -18.38
CA LEU A 310 3.02 -17.93 -19.27
C LEU A 310 4.14 -18.95 -18.99
N VAL A 311 5.34 -18.46 -18.65
CA VAL A 311 6.49 -19.33 -18.34
C VAL A 311 6.34 -20.02 -16.98
N SER A 312 5.66 -19.39 -16.02
CA SER A 312 5.48 -19.93 -14.66
C SER A 312 4.03 -19.77 -14.16
N PRO A 313 3.06 -20.49 -14.75
CA PRO A 313 1.64 -20.33 -14.41
C PRO A 313 1.34 -20.71 -12.96
N LEU A 314 2.06 -21.70 -12.41
CA LEU A 314 1.89 -22.12 -11.01
C LEU A 314 2.24 -21.01 -10.02
N LYS A 315 3.28 -20.21 -10.31
CA LYS A 315 3.64 -19.05 -9.48
C LYS A 315 2.50 -18.02 -9.46
N THR A 316 2.01 -17.66 -10.64
CA THR A 316 0.92 -16.66 -10.74
C THR A 316 -0.34 -17.17 -10.04
N ALA A 317 -0.69 -18.44 -10.20
CA ALA A 317 -1.85 -19.03 -9.53
C ALA A 317 -1.69 -19.02 -8.00
N ALA A 318 -0.52 -19.40 -7.48
CA ALA A 318 -0.24 -19.38 -6.04
C ALA A 318 -0.29 -17.96 -5.47
N PHE A 319 0.34 -16.99 -6.15
CA PHE A 319 0.30 -15.58 -5.74
C PHE A 319 -1.14 -15.03 -5.73
N THR A 320 -1.91 -15.30 -6.80
CA THR A 320 -3.31 -14.89 -6.92
C THR A 320 -4.15 -15.44 -5.77
N PHE A 321 -4.00 -16.73 -5.49
CA PHE A 321 -4.71 -17.40 -4.41
C PHE A 321 -4.38 -16.77 -3.05
N VAL A 322 -3.09 -16.56 -2.75
CA VAL A 322 -2.66 -15.95 -1.49
C VAL A 322 -3.20 -14.54 -1.32
N VAL A 323 -3.13 -13.69 -2.35
CA VAL A 323 -3.62 -12.30 -2.27
C VAL A 323 -5.14 -12.27 -2.03
N ILE A 324 -5.91 -13.07 -2.76
CA ILE A 324 -7.38 -13.10 -2.62
C ILE A 324 -7.80 -13.66 -1.27
N VAL A 325 -7.19 -14.77 -0.82
CA VAL A 325 -7.54 -15.39 0.46
C VAL A 325 -7.18 -14.46 1.60
N LEU A 326 -5.99 -13.83 1.58
CA LEU A 326 -5.60 -12.86 2.61
C LEU A 326 -6.51 -11.64 2.60
N SER A 327 -6.82 -11.06 1.43
CA SER A 327 -7.68 -9.87 1.36
C SER A 327 -9.11 -10.16 1.84
N ALA A 328 -9.68 -11.31 1.45
CA ALA A 328 -11.00 -11.74 1.89
C ALA A 328 -11.03 -12.04 3.40
N TRP A 329 -10.01 -12.71 3.92
CA TRP A 329 -9.87 -13.00 5.35
C TRP A 329 -9.77 -11.72 6.17
N PHE A 330 -8.91 -10.78 5.75
CA PHE A 330 -8.79 -9.48 6.40
C PHE A 330 -10.06 -8.65 6.29
N ALA A 331 -10.79 -8.69 5.18
CA ALA A 331 -12.04 -7.95 5.02
C ALA A 331 -13.14 -8.44 5.95
N ASN A 332 -13.21 -9.75 6.19
CA ASN A 332 -14.14 -10.34 7.14
C ASN A 332 -13.82 -9.88 8.57
N ILE A 333 -12.55 -10.03 8.98
CA ILE A 333 -12.04 -9.58 10.28
C ILE A 333 -12.33 -8.07 10.45
N TRP A 334 -11.91 -7.25 9.50
CA TRP A 334 -12.06 -5.80 9.57
C TRP A 334 -13.53 -5.36 9.65
N SER A 335 -14.43 -6.01 8.91
CA SER A 335 -15.88 -5.71 8.98
C SER A 335 -16.51 -5.98 10.35
N SER A 336 -15.88 -6.83 11.16
CA SER A 336 -16.34 -7.17 12.51
C SER A 336 -15.70 -6.33 13.62
N ILE A 337 -14.54 -5.74 13.35
CA ILE A 337 -13.69 -5.05 14.34
C ILE A 337 -13.69 -3.54 14.16
N SER A 338 -13.91 -3.07 12.93
CA SER A 338 -14.06 -1.66 12.65
C SER A 338 -15.22 -1.09 13.48
N GLY A 339 -15.10 0.17 13.93
CA GLY A 339 -16.17 0.90 14.61
C GLY A 339 -17.42 1.12 13.75
N SER A 340 -17.40 0.65 12.49
CA SER A 340 -18.54 0.53 11.58
C SER A 340 -19.12 -0.89 11.56
N SER A 341 -18.87 -1.73 12.57
CA SER A 341 -19.45 -3.07 12.61
C SER A 341 -21.00 -3.01 12.53
N PRO A 342 -21.67 -4.06 12.04
CA PRO A 342 -23.14 -4.08 11.95
C PRO A 342 -23.84 -3.80 13.29
N LYS A 343 -23.20 -4.17 14.40
CA LYS A 343 -23.72 -3.93 15.75
C LYS A 343 -23.58 -2.46 16.12
N ASP A 344 -22.41 -1.87 15.86
CA ASP A 344 -22.11 -0.47 16.18
C ASP A 344 -22.97 0.48 15.36
N ILE A 345 -23.14 0.22 14.06
CA ILE A 345 -24.06 1.00 13.21
C ILE A 345 -25.50 0.88 13.71
N SER A 346 -25.96 -0.33 14.09
CA SER A 346 -27.31 -0.47 14.61
C SER A 346 -27.52 0.29 15.93
N LYS A 347 -26.47 0.37 16.77
CA LYS A 347 -26.49 1.18 17.99
C LYS A 347 -26.56 2.67 17.66
N GLN A 348 -25.76 3.15 16.71
CA GLN A 348 -25.82 4.53 16.22
C GLN A 348 -27.20 4.87 15.64
N PHE A 349 -27.79 3.99 14.84
CA PHE A 349 -29.13 4.18 14.28
C PHE A 349 -30.17 4.28 15.38
N LYS A 350 -30.09 3.42 16.41
CA LYS A 350 -30.98 3.48 17.56
C LYS A 350 -30.83 4.78 18.36
N GLU A 351 -29.60 5.25 18.58
CA GLU A 351 -29.31 6.51 19.29
C GLU A 351 -29.81 7.74 18.52
N GLN A 352 -29.72 7.72 17.18
CA GLN A 352 -30.21 8.78 16.29
C GLN A 352 -31.72 8.70 16.03
N GLY A 353 -32.40 7.64 16.47
CA GLY A 353 -33.82 7.42 16.17
C GLY A 353 -34.06 7.16 14.68
N ILE A 354 -33.22 6.34 14.07
CA ILE A 354 -33.32 5.91 12.67
C ILE A 354 -33.80 4.45 12.66
N SER A 355 -34.81 4.17 11.86
CA SER A 355 -35.35 2.82 11.62
C SER A 355 -35.33 2.48 10.13
N ILE A 356 -35.20 1.20 9.78
CA ILE A 356 -35.28 0.77 8.37
C ILE A 356 -36.74 0.76 7.94
N ALA A 357 -37.05 1.33 6.76
CA ALA A 357 -38.40 1.35 6.23
C ALA A 357 -38.99 -0.07 6.12
N GLY A 358 -40.14 -0.31 6.76
CA GLY A 358 -40.87 -1.58 6.66
C GLY A 358 -40.36 -2.72 7.56
N LYS A 359 -39.40 -2.48 8.45
CA LYS A 359 -38.88 -3.48 9.40
C LYS A 359 -38.89 -2.95 10.84
N ARG A 360 -39.10 -3.83 11.82
CA ARG A 360 -39.00 -3.49 13.25
C ARG A 360 -37.53 -3.27 13.65
N ASP A 361 -37.27 -2.48 14.68
CA ASP A 361 -35.92 -2.10 15.13
C ASP A 361 -34.98 -3.29 15.41
N ILE A 362 -35.50 -4.39 15.96
CA ILE A 362 -34.72 -5.62 16.23
C ILE A 362 -34.22 -6.28 14.92
N SER A 363 -34.88 -6.01 13.79
CA SER A 363 -34.51 -6.56 12.48
C SER A 363 -33.40 -5.77 11.79
N ILE A 364 -33.04 -4.57 12.29
CA ILE A 364 -32.02 -3.70 11.68
C ILE A 364 -30.63 -4.35 11.77
N THR A 365 -30.24 -4.80 12.96
CA THR A 365 -28.95 -5.47 13.17
C THR A 365 -28.85 -6.75 12.33
N LYS A 366 -29.94 -7.50 12.18
CA LYS A 366 -29.97 -8.73 11.37
C LYS A 366 -29.74 -8.44 9.88
N GLU A 367 -30.39 -7.41 9.33
CA GLU A 367 -30.17 -6.99 7.95
C GLU A 367 -28.76 -6.46 7.71
N LEU A 368 -28.27 -5.57 8.57
CA LEU A 368 -26.90 -5.04 8.47
C LEU A 368 -25.86 -6.17 8.55
N SER A 369 -26.08 -7.16 9.42
CA SER A 369 -25.19 -8.33 9.56
C SER A 369 -25.20 -9.26 8.34
N ARG A 370 -26.24 -9.20 7.51
CA ARG A 370 -26.32 -9.95 6.26
C ARG A 370 -25.64 -9.21 5.12
N VAL A 371 -25.79 -7.89 5.03
CA VAL A 371 -25.31 -7.10 3.90
C VAL A 371 -23.85 -6.69 4.05
N ILE A 372 -23.44 -6.20 5.23
CA ILE A 372 -22.11 -5.60 5.43
C ILE A 372 -20.96 -6.60 5.24
N PRO A 373 -20.96 -7.80 5.87
CA PRO A 373 -19.84 -8.74 5.69
C PRO A 373 -19.74 -9.24 4.24
N VAL A 374 -20.88 -9.46 3.58
CA VAL A 374 -20.93 -9.88 2.17
C VAL A 374 -20.38 -8.79 1.27
N ALA A 375 -20.77 -7.52 1.48
CA ALA A 375 -20.22 -6.38 0.75
C ALA A 375 -18.71 -6.25 0.98
N SER A 376 -18.25 -6.31 2.23
CA SER A 376 -16.84 -6.23 2.60
C SER A 376 -15.98 -7.30 1.92
N VAL A 377 -16.37 -8.58 2.05
CA VAL A 377 -15.60 -9.71 1.51
C VAL A 377 -15.62 -9.71 -0.02
N SER A 378 -16.78 -9.46 -0.64
CA SER A 378 -16.87 -9.38 -2.10
C SER A 378 -16.08 -8.20 -2.66
N GLY A 379 -16.16 -7.02 -2.04
CA GLY A 379 -15.40 -5.84 -2.41
C GLY A 379 -13.89 -6.07 -2.34
N ALA A 380 -13.38 -6.65 -1.24
CA ALA A 380 -11.96 -6.96 -1.10
C ALA A 380 -11.48 -8.06 -2.05
N THR A 381 -12.34 -9.02 -2.39
CA THR A 381 -12.05 -10.06 -3.38
C THR A 381 -11.93 -9.45 -4.79
N VAL A 382 -12.88 -8.58 -5.17
CA VAL A 382 -12.85 -7.89 -6.48
C VAL A 382 -11.64 -6.97 -6.58
N LEU A 383 -11.32 -6.20 -5.54
CA LEU A 383 -10.11 -5.38 -5.50
C LEU A 383 -8.83 -6.23 -5.60
N GLY A 384 -8.78 -7.36 -4.90
CA GLY A 384 -7.66 -8.29 -4.98
C GLY A 384 -7.47 -8.87 -6.39
N LEU A 385 -8.57 -9.24 -7.05
CA LEU A 385 -8.55 -9.72 -8.44
C LEU A 385 -8.03 -8.65 -9.41
N ILE A 386 -8.45 -7.41 -9.25
CA ILE A 386 -8.00 -6.30 -10.11
C ILE A 386 -6.53 -5.97 -9.86
N ALA A 387 -6.10 -5.99 -8.60
CA ALA A 387 -4.72 -5.81 -8.23
C ALA A 387 -3.82 -6.86 -8.91
N VAL A 388 -4.19 -8.13 -8.82
CA VAL A 388 -3.47 -9.23 -9.47
C VAL A 388 -3.51 -9.12 -11.00
N ALA A 389 -4.67 -8.79 -11.58
CA ALA A 389 -4.81 -8.60 -13.02
C ALA A 389 -3.89 -7.47 -13.53
N GLY A 390 -3.81 -6.36 -12.79
CA GLY A 390 -2.89 -5.26 -13.09
C GLY A 390 -1.42 -5.69 -13.05
N GLU A 391 -1.03 -6.51 -12.08
CA GLU A 391 0.33 -7.06 -12.00
C GLU A 391 0.65 -8.02 -13.17
N VAL A 392 -0.27 -8.94 -13.50
CA VAL A 392 -0.12 -9.88 -14.62
C VAL A 392 0.06 -9.16 -15.95
N LEU A 393 -0.67 -8.06 -16.17
CA LEU A 393 -0.55 -7.23 -17.37
C LEU A 393 0.79 -6.47 -17.44
N GLY A 394 1.51 -6.33 -16.32
CA GLY A 394 2.84 -5.75 -16.27
C GLY A 394 2.99 -4.54 -15.35
N GLY A 395 2.10 -4.37 -14.36
CA GLY A 395 2.09 -3.26 -13.40
C GLY A 395 3.32 -3.13 -12.50
N ALA A 396 4.11 -4.20 -12.34
CA ALA A 396 5.38 -4.23 -11.62
C ALA A 396 5.34 -3.54 -10.24
N GLY A 397 4.28 -3.78 -9.46
CA GLY A 397 4.04 -3.24 -8.12
C GLY A 397 3.36 -1.88 -8.08
N LYS A 398 3.43 -1.11 -9.16
CA LYS A 398 2.91 0.27 -9.23
C LYS A 398 1.39 0.31 -9.35
N GLY A 399 0.81 -0.69 -10.02
CA GLY A 399 -0.63 -0.81 -10.17
C GLY A 399 -1.32 -0.96 -8.82
N VAL A 400 -0.80 -1.85 -7.97
CA VAL A 400 -1.32 -2.07 -6.61
C VAL A 400 -1.21 -0.80 -5.76
N GLY A 401 -0.05 -0.13 -5.77
CA GLY A 401 0.15 1.13 -5.05
C GLY A 401 -0.87 2.19 -5.46
N THR A 402 -1.16 2.30 -6.76
CA THR A 402 -2.16 3.23 -7.29
C THR A 402 -3.58 2.85 -6.86
N ILE A 403 -3.95 1.57 -6.89
CA ILE A 403 -5.28 1.09 -6.45
C ILE A 403 -5.52 1.45 -4.97
N ILE A 404 -4.53 1.15 -4.12
CA ILE A 404 -4.61 1.44 -2.69
C ILE A 404 -4.65 2.96 -2.44
N GLY A 405 -3.79 3.73 -3.13
CA GLY A 405 -3.73 5.19 -3.00
C GLY A 405 -5.01 5.90 -3.43
N VAL A 406 -5.62 5.49 -4.55
CA VAL A 406 -6.90 6.07 -5.02
C VAL A 406 -8.03 5.76 -4.03
N SER A 407 -8.09 4.52 -3.54
CA SER A 407 -9.08 4.12 -2.55
C SER A 407 -8.88 4.84 -1.21
N ALA A 408 -7.63 5.08 -0.81
CA ALA A 408 -7.28 5.89 0.36
C ALA A 408 -7.72 7.35 0.18
N ALA A 409 -7.50 7.93 -0.99
CA ALA A 409 -7.94 9.29 -1.32
C ALA A 409 -9.47 9.43 -1.24
N PHE A 410 -10.23 8.45 -1.74
CA PHE A 410 -11.69 8.42 -1.55
C PHE A 410 -12.08 8.31 -0.09
N GLY A 411 -11.40 7.47 0.70
CA GLY A 411 -11.63 7.36 2.14
C GLY A 411 -11.46 8.70 2.86
N VAL A 412 -10.38 9.42 2.58
CA VAL A 412 -10.12 10.76 3.15
C VAL A 412 -11.17 11.77 2.68
N LEU A 413 -11.54 11.75 1.40
CA LEU A 413 -12.57 12.64 0.85
C LEU A 413 -13.94 12.39 1.48
N GLU A 414 -14.28 11.14 1.79
CA GLU A 414 -15.53 10.78 2.45
C GLU A 414 -15.57 11.27 3.90
N GLU A 415 -14.49 11.06 4.65
CA GLU A 415 -14.36 11.56 6.02
C GLU A 415 -14.49 13.09 6.05
N PHE A 416 -13.81 13.77 5.13
CA PHE A 416 -13.91 15.21 4.93
C PHE A 416 -15.35 15.66 4.60
N MET A 417 -16.03 15.00 3.66
CA MET A 417 -17.42 15.34 3.30
C MET A 417 -18.38 15.12 4.48
N MET A 418 -18.19 14.07 5.27
CA MET A 418 -18.99 13.80 6.46
C MET A 418 -18.79 14.87 7.53
N GLU A 419 -17.55 15.25 7.82
CA GLU A 419 -17.25 16.35 8.75
C GLU A 419 -17.84 17.67 8.27
N TYR A 420 -17.72 17.98 6.97
CA TYR A 420 -18.28 19.20 6.37
C TYR A 420 -19.81 19.26 6.50
N GLN A 421 -20.50 18.13 6.27
CA GLN A 421 -21.95 18.04 6.44
C GLN A 421 -22.38 18.16 7.90
N GLN A 422 -21.63 17.56 8.83
CA GLN A 422 -21.91 17.63 10.27
C GLN A 422 -21.63 19.02 10.85
N ALA A 423 -20.64 19.74 10.32
CA ALA A 423 -20.30 21.10 10.72
C ALA A 423 -21.23 22.18 10.11
N GLY A 424 -22.26 21.80 9.35
CA GLY A 424 -23.28 22.73 8.87
C GLY A 424 -22.78 23.71 7.81
N GLY A 425 -21.99 23.24 6.84
CA GLY A 425 -21.62 24.00 5.63
C GLY A 425 -20.65 25.17 5.85
N ASN A 426 -20.23 25.43 7.10
CA ASN A 426 -19.36 26.55 7.43
C ASN A 426 -18.21 26.10 8.34
N SER A 427 -17.32 25.26 7.82
CA SER A 427 -16.05 24.97 8.47
C SER A 427 -14.88 25.06 7.49
N GLN A 428 -14.04 26.07 7.74
CA GLN A 428 -12.65 26.27 7.30
C GLN A 428 -12.32 26.43 5.81
N PHE A 429 -13.16 25.99 4.87
CA PHE A 429 -12.86 26.14 3.44
C PHE A 429 -13.06 27.58 2.91
N SER A 430 -14.06 28.32 3.42
CA SER A 430 -14.25 29.75 3.09
C SER A 430 -13.08 30.64 3.53
N GLY A 431 -12.25 30.17 4.47
CA GLY A 431 -11.02 30.86 4.89
C GLY A 431 -9.77 30.44 4.12
N ALA A 432 -9.72 29.20 3.60
CA ALA A 432 -8.55 28.66 2.92
C ALA A 432 -8.52 28.93 1.41
N PHE A 433 -9.70 29.05 0.77
CA PHE A 433 -9.85 29.41 -0.64
C PHE A 433 -10.64 30.73 -0.77
N GLY A 434 -10.27 31.74 0.02
CA GLY A 434 -11.02 32.98 0.17
C GLY A 434 -11.63 33.49 -1.14
N GLN A 435 -12.97 33.56 -1.14
CA GLN A 435 -13.88 34.11 -2.16
C GLN A 435 -13.75 33.60 -3.60
#